data_AF-A0AAP1WHC6-F1
#
_entry.id   AF-A0AAP1WHC6-F1
#
_cell.length_a   1.000
_cell.length_b   1.000
_cell.length_c   1.000
_cell.angle_alpha   90.00
_cell.angle_beta   90.00
_cell.angle_gamma   90.00
#
_symmetry.space_group_name_H-M   'P 1'
#
loop_
_entity.id
_entity.type
_entity.pdbx_description
1 polymer ?
#
loop_
_entity_poly.entity_id
_entity_poly.type
_entity_poly.pdbx_seq_one_letter_code
_entity_poly.pdbx_strand_id
1 'polypeptide(L)'
;MKKITLIATASFPGAESKSASLDIISYDFMPIVKIDLLQTNTSNRDETWVYENFEIIEKKASTEDLVSDVSNCIISFYPETKEIIVKFKVESASDESDDDDGYIRFIPKGITLKTKEKIQIEYEQYFALRLSLDGIENDAYIDFYADDDGEGYFDEKGKQNISCGRIFVKESELKPGLFISFMEGKSEIDHRYVYGANYSGTNQFVKDVHMALDHIIKNEADTTDVIKKVTENKKMIIRIKENNKKNNFLFEIHNRDTYFNPLSKIVVFSPYRANKFTVNPGLFSSTGNSSPAEILLHELAHAQSYIEDPEEHLKDKKHLIKGFTDQEEKDVILDVEQPAAKQLGRKVIRNSHTGSFYDTISPISIVEKSK
;
A
#
# COMPACT_ATOMS: atom_id res chain seq x y z
N MET A 1 -9.45 -34.16 -16.37
CA MET A 1 -10.48 -34.26 -15.32
C MET A 1 -10.25 -35.53 -14.50
N LYS A 2 -9.83 -35.40 -13.25
CA LYS A 2 -9.67 -36.53 -12.32
C LYS A 2 -10.93 -36.66 -11.46
N LYS A 3 -11.66 -37.77 -11.61
CA LYS A 3 -12.81 -38.11 -10.77
C LYS A 3 -12.33 -38.94 -9.58
N ILE A 4 -12.47 -38.41 -8.38
CA ILE A 4 -12.20 -39.11 -7.12
C ILE A 4 -13.55 -39.48 -6.50
N THR A 5 -13.87 -40.77 -6.46
CA THR A 5 -15.08 -41.25 -5.77
C THR A 5 -14.73 -41.63 -4.34
N LEU A 6 -15.22 -40.84 -3.38
CA LEU A 6 -15.17 -41.18 -1.96
C LEU A 6 -16.33 -42.10 -1.62
N ILE A 7 -16.07 -43.28 -1.06
CA ILE A 7 -17.10 -44.22 -0.65
C ILE A 7 -17.03 -44.39 0.87
N ALA A 8 -18.08 -43.99 1.56
CA ALA A 8 -18.26 -44.25 2.99
C ALA A 8 -19.15 -45.48 3.16
N THR A 9 -18.68 -46.50 3.87
CA THR A 9 -19.46 -47.72 4.13
C THR A 9 -19.61 -47.92 5.64
N ALA A 10 -20.85 -48.11 6.09
CA ALA A 10 -21.19 -48.48 7.46
C ALA A 10 -21.58 -49.96 7.52
N SER A 11 -20.93 -50.71 8.42
CA SER A 11 -21.17 -52.13 8.64
C SER A 11 -21.39 -52.43 10.12
N PHE A 12 -22.40 -53.25 10.43
CA PHE A 12 -22.67 -53.75 11.78
C PHE A 12 -22.75 -55.28 11.78
N PRO A 13 -22.28 -55.97 12.83
CA PRO A 13 -22.37 -57.43 12.90
C PRO A 13 -23.81 -57.92 12.80
N GLY A 14 -24.07 -58.81 11.85
CA GLY A 14 -25.40 -59.40 11.62
C GLY A 14 -26.38 -58.53 10.82
N ALA A 15 -25.97 -57.36 10.33
CA ALA A 15 -26.76 -56.52 9.43
C ALA A 15 -26.04 -56.31 8.08
N GLU A 16 -26.82 -56.04 7.03
CA GLU A 16 -26.29 -55.72 5.71
C GLU A 16 -25.63 -54.35 5.72
N SER A 17 -24.42 -54.25 5.16
CA SER A 17 -23.69 -52.99 5.06
C SER A 17 -24.39 -52.01 4.13
N LYS A 18 -24.30 -50.71 4.45
CA LYS A 18 -24.77 -49.63 3.58
C LYS A 18 -23.63 -48.70 3.21
N SER A 19 -23.62 -48.27 1.95
CA SER A 19 -22.61 -47.36 1.41
C SER A 19 -23.25 -46.10 0.86
N ALA A 20 -22.52 -44.99 0.97
CA ALA A 20 -22.78 -43.75 0.28
C ALA A 20 -21.52 -43.36 -0.50
N SER A 21 -21.69 -42.78 -1.69
CA SER A 21 -20.58 -42.29 -2.51
C SER A 21 -20.73 -40.80 -2.77
N LEU A 22 -19.61 -40.09 -2.71
CA LEU A 22 -19.46 -38.71 -3.16
C LEU A 22 -18.42 -38.67 -4.26
N ASP A 23 -18.81 -38.19 -5.44
CA ASP A 23 -17.87 -37.94 -6.52
C ASP A 23 -17.30 -36.53 -6.38
N ILE A 24 -15.99 -36.43 -6.18
CA ILE A 24 -15.23 -35.19 -6.27
C ILE A 24 -14.63 -35.14 -7.68
N ILE A 25 -15.11 -34.19 -8.47
CA ILE A 25 -14.56 -33.94 -9.80
C ILE A 25 -13.49 -32.87 -9.65
N SER A 26 -12.23 -33.25 -9.81
CA SER A 26 -11.11 -32.31 -9.92
C SER A 26 -10.94 -31.96 -11.40
N TYR A 27 -11.08 -30.68 -11.70
CA TYR A 27 -10.73 -30.13 -13.00
C TYR A 27 -9.23 -29.86 -12.96
N ASP A 28 -8.49 -30.44 -13.89
CA ASP A 28 -7.06 -30.13 -14.03
C ASP A 28 -6.88 -28.67 -14.51
N PHE A 29 -7.94 -28.14 -15.14
CA PHE A 29 -8.10 -26.77 -15.60
C PHE A 29 -8.94 -25.93 -14.62
N MET A 30 -8.29 -25.16 -13.75
CA MET A 30 -8.93 -24.06 -13.02
C MET A 30 -7.94 -22.91 -12.85
N PRO A 31 -7.96 -21.87 -13.71
CA PRO A 31 -7.16 -20.69 -13.43
C PRO A 31 -7.58 -20.03 -12.13
N ILE A 32 -6.59 -19.74 -11.29
CA ILE A 32 -6.75 -18.90 -10.12
C ILE A 32 -6.31 -17.49 -10.51
N VAL A 33 -7.28 -16.59 -10.65
CA VAL A 33 -6.96 -15.17 -10.75
C VAL A 33 -6.55 -14.68 -9.35
N LYS A 34 -5.56 -13.80 -9.27
CA LYS A 34 -5.13 -13.14 -8.02
C LYS A 34 -4.88 -11.67 -8.30
N ILE A 35 -5.32 -10.78 -7.41
CA ILE A 35 -4.87 -9.38 -7.48
C ILE A 35 -3.37 -9.36 -7.18
N ASP A 36 -2.58 -8.72 -8.05
CA ASP A 36 -1.18 -8.45 -7.77
C ASP A 36 -1.08 -7.37 -6.69
N LEU A 37 -1.02 -7.79 -5.42
CA LEU A 37 -0.99 -6.90 -4.25
C LEU A 37 0.34 -6.15 -4.13
N LEU A 38 1.42 -6.73 -4.65
CA LEU A 38 2.76 -6.16 -4.56
C LEU A 38 3.03 -5.23 -5.75
N GLN A 39 2.36 -5.41 -6.88
CA GLN A 39 2.47 -4.59 -8.10
C GLN A 39 3.92 -4.39 -8.58
N THR A 40 4.85 -5.24 -8.13
CA THR A 40 6.28 -4.92 -8.06
C THR A 40 7.08 -5.23 -9.33
N ASN A 41 6.51 -5.86 -10.36
CA ASN A 41 7.33 -6.59 -11.34
C ASN A 41 6.97 -6.51 -12.83
N THR A 42 6.18 -5.54 -13.32
CA THR A 42 6.04 -5.40 -14.79
C THR A 42 7.13 -4.53 -15.40
N SER A 43 7.99 -5.14 -16.23
CA SER A 43 8.92 -4.41 -17.10
C SER A 43 8.15 -3.74 -18.23
N ASN A 44 8.25 -2.42 -18.28
CA ASN A 44 7.49 -1.56 -19.18
C ASN A 44 8.05 -1.62 -20.60
N ARG A 45 7.26 -2.10 -21.56
CA ARG A 45 7.34 -1.66 -22.96
C ARG A 45 5.99 -1.02 -23.31
N ASP A 46 6.05 0.22 -23.78
CA ASP A 46 4.95 1.04 -24.32
C ASP A 46 4.10 1.86 -23.31
N GLU A 47 4.82 2.63 -22.49
CA GLU A 47 4.49 3.95 -21.90
C GLU A 47 3.25 4.12 -20.99
N THR A 48 3.59 4.13 -19.69
CA THR A 48 2.92 4.64 -18.47
C THR A 48 2.02 3.69 -17.68
N TRP A 49 2.62 3.01 -16.70
CA TRP A 49 1.93 2.27 -15.64
C TRP A 49 2.45 2.69 -14.26
N VAL A 50 1.86 3.75 -13.71
CA VAL A 50 1.97 4.15 -12.29
C VAL A 50 0.59 4.07 -11.66
N TYR A 51 0.43 3.20 -10.67
CA TYR A 51 -0.88 2.87 -10.08
C TYR A 51 -1.31 3.95 -9.08
N GLU A 52 -1.94 5.01 -9.59
CA GLU A 52 -2.45 6.12 -8.78
C GLU A 52 -3.91 5.89 -8.32
N ASN A 53 -4.26 6.39 -7.13
CA ASN A 53 -5.63 6.66 -6.68
C ASN A 53 -6.58 5.51 -6.20
N PHE A 54 -6.11 4.30 -5.88
CA PHE A 54 -6.97 3.29 -5.23
C PHE A 54 -6.30 2.56 -4.05
N GLU A 55 -7.13 1.99 -3.16
CA GLU A 55 -6.73 1.22 -1.97
C GLU A 55 -7.54 -0.09 -1.89
N ILE A 56 -6.92 -1.16 -1.41
CA ILE A 56 -7.56 -2.47 -1.18
C ILE A 56 -7.94 -2.54 0.30
N ILE A 57 -9.24 -2.53 0.61
CA ILE A 57 -9.73 -2.36 2.00
C ILE A 57 -9.95 -3.69 2.73
N GLU A 58 -10.32 -4.76 2.03
CA GLU A 58 -10.68 -6.02 2.69
C GLU A 58 -10.42 -7.24 1.80
N LYS A 59 -9.74 -8.27 2.35
CA LYS A 59 -9.66 -9.63 1.80
C LYS A 59 -10.49 -10.53 2.70
N LYS A 60 -11.76 -10.81 2.36
CA LYS A 60 -12.56 -11.82 3.07
C LYS A 60 -12.27 -13.21 2.52
N ALA A 61 -11.24 -13.86 3.03
CA ALA A 61 -11.12 -15.31 2.89
C ALA A 61 -11.83 -15.98 4.08
N SER A 62 -12.98 -16.62 3.84
CA SER A 62 -13.46 -17.66 4.76
C SER A 62 -13.04 -19.03 4.22
N THR A 63 -12.34 -19.76 5.07
CA THR A 63 -11.87 -21.13 4.93
C THR A 63 -13.03 -22.10 4.67
N GLU A 64 -13.16 -22.64 3.46
CA GLU A 64 -13.61 -24.03 3.14
C GLU A 64 -14.06 -24.26 1.69
N ASP A 65 -14.22 -23.23 0.84
CA ASP A 65 -14.60 -23.45 -0.57
C ASP A 65 -13.40 -23.38 -1.52
N LEU A 66 -13.16 -24.53 -2.15
CA LEU A 66 -12.09 -24.87 -3.08
C LEU A 66 -12.03 -23.95 -4.33
N VAL A 67 -10.83 -23.41 -4.58
CA VAL A 67 -10.29 -22.93 -5.88
C VAL A 67 -10.76 -21.56 -6.43
N SER A 68 -10.80 -20.49 -5.62
CA SER A 68 -10.68 -19.12 -6.18
C SER A 68 -10.12 -18.09 -5.18
N ASP A 69 -8.90 -17.61 -5.41
CA ASP A 69 -8.21 -16.65 -4.52
C ASP A 69 -8.54 -15.17 -4.84
N VAL A 70 -9.63 -14.92 -5.59
CA VAL A 70 -10.32 -13.60 -5.70
C VAL A 70 -11.69 -13.58 -5.01
N SER A 71 -12.01 -14.56 -4.16
CA SER A 71 -13.29 -14.55 -3.46
C SER A 71 -13.38 -13.32 -2.52
N ASN A 72 -14.17 -12.32 -2.92
CA ASN A 72 -14.58 -11.14 -2.14
C ASN A 72 -13.50 -10.10 -1.82
N CYS A 73 -12.75 -9.65 -2.82
CA CYS A 73 -11.90 -8.45 -2.68
C CYS A 73 -12.72 -7.17 -2.90
N ILE A 74 -12.45 -6.13 -2.10
CA ILE A 74 -13.03 -4.79 -2.28
C ILE A 74 -11.93 -3.80 -2.66
N ILE A 75 -12.05 -3.26 -3.88
CA ILE A 75 -11.23 -2.16 -4.37
C ILE A 75 -11.98 -0.86 -4.08
N SER A 76 -11.30 0.08 -3.43
CA SER A 76 -11.84 1.41 -3.18
C SER A 76 -11.06 2.48 -3.92
N PHE A 77 -11.74 3.39 -4.60
CA PHE A 77 -11.12 4.48 -5.37
C PHE A 77 -11.52 5.84 -4.80
N TYR A 78 -10.75 6.89 -5.08
CA TYR A 78 -11.09 8.21 -4.56
C TYR A 78 -12.19 8.91 -5.38
N PRO A 79 -13.03 9.77 -4.77
CA PRO A 79 -14.15 10.45 -5.45
C PRO A 79 -13.82 11.19 -6.75
N GLU A 80 -12.59 11.67 -6.91
CA GLU A 80 -12.14 12.41 -8.10
C GLU A 80 -11.51 11.50 -9.18
N THR A 81 -11.39 10.20 -8.90
CA THR A 81 -10.80 9.22 -9.82
C THR A 81 -11.79 8.85 -10.91
N LYS A 82 -11.41 9.09 -12.16
CA LYS A 82 -12.24 8.78 -13.33
C LYS A 82 -11.97 7.39 -13.92
N GLU A 83 -10.77 6.90 -13.72
CA GLU A 83 -10.32 5.63 -14.26
C GLU A 83 -9.34 4.98 -13.27
N ILE A 84 -9.45 3.67 -13.11
CA ILE A 84 -8.46 2.86 -12.39
C ILE A 84 -8.00 1.72 -13.26
N ILE A 85 -6.76 1.29 -13.02
CA ILE A 85 -6.26 0.05 -13.61
C ILE A 85 -5.81 -0.89 -12.52
N VAL A 86 -6.33 -2.12 -12.59
CA VAL A 86 -6.09 -3.18 -11.60
C VAL A 86 -5.34 -4.31 -12.28
N LYS A 87 -4.21 -4.72 -11.68
CA LYS A 87 -3.36 -5.80 -12.18
C LYS A 87 -3.68 -7.11 -11.47
N PHE A 88 -3.67 -8.17 -12.26
CA PHE A 88 -3.95 -9.53 -11.85
C PHE A 88 -2.83 -10.45 -12.29
N LYS A 89 -2.60 -11.51 -11.52
CA LYS A 89 -1.82 -12.68 -11.90
C LYS A 89 -2.80 -13.83 -12.13
N VAL A 90 -2.58 -14.64 -13.15
CA VAL A 90 -3.27 -15.92 -13.31
C VAL A 90 -2.31 -17.02 -12.91
N GLU A 91 -2.73 -17.90 -12.01
CA GLU A 91 -1.96 -19.07 -11.60
C GLU A 91 -2.72 -20.34 -11.98
N SER A 92 -2.00 -21.43 -12.26
CA SER A 92 -2.65 -22.73 -12.40
C SER A 92 -3.16 -23.21 -11.04
N ALA A 93 -4.33 -23.86 -10.99
CA ALA A 93 -4.80 -24.47 -9.74
C ALA A 93 -4.01 -25.74 -9.35
N SER A 94 -3.25 -26.30 -10.29
CA SER A 94 -2.51 -27.55 -10.11
C SER A 94 -1.16 -27.45 -10.79
N ASP A 95 -0.09 -27.76 -10.04
CA ASP A 95 1.27 -27.95 -10.57
C ASP A 95 1.34 -29.17 -11.53
N GLU A 96 0.31 -30.02 -11.53
CA GLU A 96 0.19 -31.18 -12.42
C GLU A 96 -0.68 -30.92 -13.66
N SER A 97 -1.11 -29.67 -13.91
CA SER A 97 -1.83 -29.32 -15.13
C SER A 97 -0.88 -29.43 -16.33
N ASP A 98 -1.27 -30.21 -17.35
CA ASP A 98 -0.59 -30.24 -18.65
C ASP A 98 -0.97 -29.03 -19.52
N ASP A 99 -1.98 -28.27 -19.11
CA ASP A 99 -2.39 -27.02 -19.75
C ASP A 99 -1.56 -25.85 -19.22
N ASP A 100 -1.02 -25.04 -20.12
CA ASP A 100 -0.18 -23.88 -19.86
C ASP A 100 -0.88 -22.54 -20.15
N ASP A 101 -2.09 -22.54 -20.71
CA ASP A 101 -2.86 -21.34 -20.96
C ASP A 101 -4.35 -21.49 -20.66
N GLY A 102 -5.11 -20.45 -20.92
CA GLY A 102 -6.55 -20.47 -20.75
C GLY A 102 -7.18 -19.14 -21.08
N TYR A 103 -8.50 -19.12 -21.10
CA TYR A 103 -9.25 -17.90 -21.32
C TYR A 103 -9.87 -17.40 -20.02
N ILE A 104 -9.70 -16.10 -19.74
CA ILE A 104 -10.40 -15.42 -18.66
C ILE A 104 -11.44 -14.47 -19.27
N ARG A 105 -12.69 -14.63 -18.83
CA ARG A 105 -13.81 -13.75 -19.17
C ARG A 105 -14.16 -12.87 -17.98
N PHE A 106 -14.51 -11.62 -18.27
CA PHE A 106 -14.87 -10.59 -17.29
C PHE A 106 -16.31 -10.15 -17.51
N ILE A 107 -17.12 -10.14 -16.44
CA ILE A 107 -18.49 -9.65 -16.50
C ILE A 107 -18.64 -8.49 -15.52
N PRO A 108 -18.61 -7.23 -15.99
CA PRO A 108 -18.83 -6.08 -15.14
C PRO A 108 -20.32 -5.89 -14.83
N LYS A 109 -20.63 -5.43 -13.61
CA LYS A 109 -21.95 -4.91 -13.22
C LYS A 109 -21.78 -3.55 -12.57
N GLY A 110 -22.56 -2.56 -12.99
CA GLY A 110 -22.53 -1.21 -12.41
C GLY A 110 -21.23 -0.45 -12.62
N ILE A 111 -20.33 -0.94 -13.49
CA ILE A 111 -19.05 -0.31 -13.85
C ILE A 111 -18.75 -0.55 -15.32
N THR A 112 -18.02 0.36 -15.96
CA THR A 112 -17.63 0.21 -17.36
C THR A 112 -16.24 -0.38 -17.47
N LEU A 113 -16.12 -1.57 -18.07
CA LEU A 113 -14.84 -2.17 -18.42
C LEU A 113 -14.35 -1.62 -19.77
N LYS A 114 -13.14 -1.04 -19.81
CA LYS A 114 -12.50 -0.56 -21.05
C LYS A 114 -11.56 -1.59 -21.68
N THR A 115 -11.12 -2.58 -20.91
CA THR A 115 -10.38 -3.74 -21.43
C THR A 115 -11.33 -4.70 -22.17
N LYS A 116 -10.80 -5.52 -23.09
CA LYS A 116 -11.59 -6.59 -23.72
C LYS A 116 -12.19 -7.53 -22.66
N GLU A 117 -13.46 -7.89 -22.80
CA GLU A 117 -14.20 -8.75 -21.87
C GLU A 117 -13.71 -10.21 -21.82
N LYS A 118 -12.81 -10.58 -22.72
CA LYS A 118 -12.18 -11.90 -22.76
C LYS A 118 -10.74 -11.76 -23.21
N ILE A 119 -9.84 -12.46 -22.52
CA ILE A 119 -8.42 -12.56 -22.88
C ILE A 119 -8.00 -14.04 -22.86
N GLN A 120 -7.08 -14.39 -23.75
CA GLN A 120 -6.27 -15.61 -23.63
C GLN A 120 -4.99 -15.23 -22.89
N ILE A 121 -4.57 -16.06 -21.95
CA ILE A 121 -3.39 -15.78 -21.13
C ILE A 121 -2.73 -17.08 -20.69
N GLU A 122 -1.41 -17.15 -20.82
CA GLU A 122 -0.61 -18.23 -20.25
C GLU A 122 -0.66 -18.16 -18.70
N TYR A 123 -0.63 -19.31 -18.04
CA TYR A 123 -0.50 -19.34 -16.58
C TYR A 123 0.81 -18.71 -16.12
N GLU A 124 0.81 -18.23 -14.87
CA GLU A 124 1.87 -17.43 -14.26
C GLU A 124 2.11 -16.04 -14.87
N GLN A 125 1.34 -15.65 -15.89
CA GLN A 125 1.38 -14.31 -16.47
C GLN A 125 0.46 -13.31 -15.75
N TYR A 126 0.69 -12.04 -16.07
CA TYR A 126 -0.08 -10.93 -15.53
C TYR A 126 -0.93 -10.25 -16.62
N PHE A 127 -2.09 -9.74 -16.22
CA PHE A 127 -2.91 -8.87 -17.05
C PHE A 127 -3.44 -7.69 -16.25
N ALA A 128 -4.00 -6.69 -16.94
CA ALA A 128 -4.55 -5.50 -16.32
C ALA A 128 -5.95 -5.18 -16.86
N LEU A 129 -6.87 -4.84 -15.96
CA LEU A 129 -8.20 -4.34 -16.29
C LEU A 129 -8.27 -2.84 -16.10
N ARG A 130 -8.64 -2.11 -17.16
CA ARG A 130 -8.89 -0.68 -17.14
C ARG A 130 -10.39 -0.44 -16.95
N LEU A 131 -10.75 0.28 -15.89
CA LEU A 131 -12.12 0.49 -15.45
C LEU A 131 -12.47 1.98 -15.50
N SER A 132 -13.54 2.34 -16.18
CA SER A 132 -14.14 3.69 -16.07
C SER A 132 -14.99 3.76 -14.82
N LEU A 133 -14.79 4.80 -14.03
CA LEU A 133 -15.55 5.09 -12.81
C LEU A 133 -16.66 6.13 -13.03
N ASP A 134 -16.74 6.69 -14.25
CA ASP A 134 -17.83 7.57 -14.65
C ASP A 134 -19.18 6.83 -14.53
N GLY A 135 -20.04 7.31 -13.63
CA GLY A 135 -21.39 6.76 -13.43
C GLY A 135 -21.43 5.40 -12.73
N ILE A 136 -20.39 5.05 -11.95
CA ILE A 136 -20.35 3.80 -11.18
C ILE A 136 -21.52 3.69 -10.18
N GLU A 137 -22.08 2.48 -10.07
CA GLU A 137 -23.15 2.15 -9.11
C GLU A 137 -22.59 1.74 -7.74
N ASN A 138 -23.38 1.91 -6.67
CA ASN A 138 -22.94 1.63 -5.30
C ASN A 138 -22.57 0.16 -5.02
N ASP A 139 -23.11 -0.80 -5.80
CA ASP A 139 -22.83 -2.23 -5.70
C ASP A 139 -22.03 -2.76 -6.91
N ALA A 140 -21.25 -1.90 -7.54
CA ALA A 140 -20.45 -2.26 -8.70
C ALA A 140 -19.46 -3.40 -8.42
N TYR A 141 -19.35 -4.34 -9.37
CA TYR A 141 -18.42 -5.45 -9.28
C TYR A 141 -17.99 -5.99 -10.65
N ILE A 142 -16.98 -6.85 -10.64
CA ILE A 142 -16.52 -7.63 -11.79
C ILE A 142 -16.47 -9.10 -11.38
N ASP A 143 -17.19 -9.94 -12.11
CA ASP A 143 -17.07 -11.39 -12.01
C ASP A 143 -16.01 -11.91 -12.99
N PHE A 144 -15.21 -12.86 -12.53
CA PHE A 144 -14.18 -13.54 -13.31
C PHE A 144 -14.62 -14.98 -13.59
N TYR A 145 -14.46 -15.42 -14.84
CA TYR A 145 -14.74 -16.79 -15.23
C TYR A 145 -13.60 -17.37 -16.07
N ALA A 146 -13.26 -18.63 -15.81
CA ALA A 146 -12.43 -19.43 -16.69
C ALA A 146 -13.27 -20.04 -17.80
N ASP A 147 -12.79 -19.92 -19.03
CA ASP A 147 -13.27 -20.71 -20.16
C ASP A 147 -12.16 -21.68 -20.56
N ASP A 148 -12.43 -22.98 -20.49
CA ASP A 148 -11.61 -24.03 -21.11
C ASP A 148 -11.75 -23.93 -22.63
N ASP A 149 -10.64 -24.05 -23.34
CA ASP A 149 -10.53 -23.94 -24.80
C ASP A 149 -10.90 -25.25 -25.53
N GLY A 150 -11.15 -26.33 -24.78
CA GLY A 150 -11.50 -27.64 -25.33
C GLY A 150 -12.76 -27.63 -26.20
N GLU A 151 -12.57 -27.65 -27.52
CA GLU A 151 -13.56 -28.12 -28.49
C GLU A 151 -13.93 -29.59 -28.19
N GLY A 152 -14.86 -29.84 -27.27
CA GLY A 152 -15.35 -31.22 -27.09
C GLY A 152 -16.09 -31.57 -25.81
N TYR A 153 -15.99 -30.78 -24.74
CA TYR A 153 -16.64 -31.14 -23.46
C TYR A 153 -17.83 -30.23 -23.16
N PHE A 154 -18.91 -30.47 -23.89
CA PHE A 154 -20.23 -29.96 -23.57
C PHE A 154 -20.91 -30.93 -22.58
N ASP A 155 -21.33 -30.44 -21.42
CA ASP A 155 -22.51 -31.03 -20.79
C ASP A 155 -23.75 -30.63 -21.59
N GLU A 156 -24.84 -31.39 -21.48
CA GLU A 156 -26.09 -31.18 -22.22
C GLU A 156 -26.80 -29.84 -21.87
N LYS A 157 -26.15 -28.96 -21.08
CA LYS A 157 -26.65 -27.65 -20.65
C LYS A 157 -25.79 -26.46 -21.09
N GLY A 158 -24.65 -26.67 -21.74
CA GLY A 158 -23.88 -25.62 -22.40
C GLY A 158 -23.07 -24.73 -21.45
N LYS A 159 -21.74 -24.86 -21.54
CA LYS A 159 -20.69 -24.05 -20.89
C LYS A 159 -20.68 -24.08 -19.35
N GLN A 160 -19.87 -24.96 -18.77
CA GLN A 160 -19.40 -24.77 -17.39
C GLN A 160 -18.38 -23.61 -17.36
N ASN A 161 -18.87 -22.39 -17.19
CA ASN A 161 -18.01 -21.28 -16.82
C ASN A 161 -17.61 -21.48 -15.35
N ILE A 162 -16.33 -21.73 -15.09
CA ILE A 162 -15.84 -21.86 -13.72
C ILE A 162 -15.67 -20.46 -13.15
N SER A 163 -16.38 -20.13 -12.07
CA SER A 163 -16.22 -18.82 -11.42
C SER A 163 -14.86 -18.75 -10.74
N CYS A 164 -14.04 -17.77 -11.13
CA CYS A 164 -12.72 -17.49 -10.57
C CYS A 164 -12.76 -16.43 -9.46
N GLY A 165 -13.95 -15.92 -9.11
CA GLY A 165 -14.16 -14.95 -8.04
C GLY A 165 -14.81 -13.64 -8.49
N ARG A 166 -14.96 -12.73 -7.53
CA ARG A 166 -15.64 -11.44 -7.68
C ARG A 166 -14.86 -10.34 -6.98
N ILE A 167 -14.77 -9.19 -7.65
CA ILE A 167 -14.21 -7.97 -7.06
C ILE A 167 -15.28 -6.90 -7.01
N PHE A 168 -15.50 -6.36 -5.83
CA PHE A 168 -16.34 -5.18 -5.65
C PHE A 168 -15.50 -3.93 -5.85
N VAL A 169 -16.10 -2.92 -6.49
CA VAL A 169 -15.48 -1.62 -6.72
C VAL A 169 -16.36 -0.58 -6.05
N LYS A 170 -15.82 0.17 -5.10
CA LYS A 170 -16.57 1.18 -4.33
C LYS A 170 -15.84 2.50 -4.25
N GLU A 171 -16.59 3.59 -4.17
CA GLU A 171 -16.00 4.89 -3.87
C GLU A 171 -15.55 4.92 -2.41
N SER A 172 -14.35 5.43 -2.16
CA SER A 172 -13.81 5.64 -0.82
C SER A 172 -14.44 6.88 -0.20
N GLU A 173 -14.85 6.77 1.06
CA GLU A 173 -15.27 7.94 1.84
C GLU A 173 -14.08 8.86 2.18
N LEU A 174 -12.85 8.33 2.13
CA LEU A 174 -11.64 9.10 2.37
C LEU A 174 -11.21 9.82 1.10
N LYS A 175 -10.92 11.12 1.23
CA LYS A 175 -10.31 11.92 0.16
C LYS A 175 -8.79 11.91 0.32
N PRO A 176 -8.01 11.98 -0.78
CA PRO A 176 -6.57 12.21 -0.72
C PRO A 176 -6.15 13.35 0.21
N GLY A 177 -4.96 13.23 0.77
CA GLY A 177 -4.40 14.16 1.74
C GLY A 177 -3.57 13.48 2.82
N LEU A 178 -3.27 14.23 3.87
CA LEU A 178 -2.50 13.77 5.02
C LEU A 178 -3.43 13.31 6.15
N PHE A 179 -3.23 12.09 6.63
CA PHE A 179 -3.98 11.50 7.75
C PHE A 179 -3.03 11.10 8.87
N ILE A 180 -3.51 11.21 10.09
CA ILE A 180 -2.83 10.73 11.30
C ILE A 180 -3.63 9.52 11.78
N SER A 181 -3.04 8.33 11.64
CA SER A 181 -3.69 7.08 12.01
C SER A 181 -3.23 6.62 13.39
N PHE A 182 -4.20 6.32 14.26
CA PHE A 182 -3.93 5.85 15.62
C PHE A 182 -4.91 4.75 16.02
N MET A 183 -4.54 3.97 17.02
CA MET A 183 -5.39 2.91 17.55
C MET A 183 -6.30 3.45 18.66
N GLU A 184 -7.60 3.20 18.55
CA GLU A 184 -8.55 3.35 19.65
C GLU A 184 -9.13 1.97 19.99
N GLY A 185 -8.60 1.37 21.06
CA GLY A 185 -8.86 -0.04 21.37
C GLY A 185 -8.30 -0.98 20.28
N LYS A 186 -9.19 -1.69 19.58
CA LYS A 186 -8.82 -2.61 18.48
C LYS A 186 -9.01 -2.00 17.09
N SER A 187 -9.61 -0.81 17.00
CA SER A 187 -9.91 -0.15 15.75
C SER A 187 -8.81 0.87 15.42
N GLU A 188 -8.41 0.90 14.15
CA GLU A 188 -7.60 1.99 13.63
C GLU A 188 -8.53 3.15 13.25
N ILE A 189 -8.19 4.36 13.71
CA ILE A 189 -8.92 5.59 13.48
C ILE A 189 -8.03 6.54 12.68
N ASP A 190 -8.57 7.09 11.60
CA ASP A 190 -7.91 8.07 10.76
C ASP A 190 -8.41 9.48 11.09
N HIS A 191 -7.49 10.36 11.52
CA HIS A 191 -7.76 11.79 11.68
C HIS A 191 -7.15 12.55 10.50
N ARG A 192 -7.98 13.22 9.70
CA ARG A 192 -7.47 14.04 8.58
C ARG A 192 -6.80 15.30 9.12
N TYR A 193 -5.51 15.45 8.82
CA TYR A 193 -4.80 16.69 9.08
C TYR A 193 -5.21 17.74 8.05
N VAL A 194 -5.41 18.99 8.49
CA VAL A 194 -5.71 20.14 7.64
C VAL A 194 -4.64 21.18 7.91
N TYR A 195 -4.06 21.74 6.84
CA TYR A 195 -2.90 22.63 6.93
C TYR A 195 -3.19 23.84 7.84
N GLY A 196 -2.38 23.99 8.90
CA GLY A 196 -2.52 25.06 9.89
C GLY A 196 -3.74 24.94 10.82
N ALA A 197 -4.49 23.84 10.76
CA ALA A 197 -5.63 23.63 11.64
C ALA A 197 -5.18 23.16 13.04
N ASN A 198 -5.84 23.69 14.06
CA ASN A 198 -5.65 23.24 15.44
C ASN A 198 -6.38 21.91 15.68
N TYR A 199 -5.83 21.08 16.57
CA TYR A 199 -6.49 19.86 17.06
C TYR A 199 -7.02 20.03 18.48
N SER A 200 -8.32 19.85 18.67
CA SER A 200 -9.01 19.96 19.96
C SER A 200 -9.34 18.61 20.61
N GLY A 201 -9.01 17.49 19.95
CA GLY A 201 -9.27 16.15 20.49
C GLY A 201 -8.33 15.77 21.63
N THR A 202 -8.50 14.56 22.15
CA THR A 202 -7.79 14.10 23.35
C THR A 202 -6.57 13.23 23.06
N ASN A 203 -6.49 12.61 21.87
CA ASN A 203 -5.42 11.66 21.53
C ASN A 203 -4.03 12.34 21.56
N GLN A 204 -3.10 11.78 22.34
CA GLN A 204 -1.78 12.38 22.54
C GLN A 204 -0.92 12.32 21.28
N PHE A 205 -0.93 11.22 20.54
CA PHE A 205 -0.15 11.10 19.31
C PHE A 205 -0.59 12.12 18.24
N VAL A 206 -1.91 12.30 18.07
CA VAL A 206 -2.43 13.33 17.15
C VAL A 206 -2.02 14.74 17.59
N LYS A 207 -2.05 15.04 18.89
CA LYS A 207 -1.54 16.32 19.43
C LYS A 207 -0.06 16.51 19.13
N ASP A 208 0.75 15.48 19.28
CA ASP A 208 2.19 15.53 19.08
C ASP A 208 2.54 15.80 17.61
N VAL A 209 1.82 15.16 16.67
CA VAL A 209 1.96 15.43 15.24
C VAL A 209 1.54 16.87 14.91
N HIS A 210 0.37 17.33 15.40
CA HIS A 210 -0.05 18.71 15.21
C HIS A 210 0.99 19.69 15.77
N MET A 211 1.54 19.44 16.96
CA MET A 211 2.57 20.27 17.57
C MET A 211 3.83 20.35 16.71
N ALA A 212 4.27 19.22 16.15
CA ALA A 212 5.42 19.15 15.25
C ALA A 212 5.20 19.98 13.97
N LEU A 213 4.08 19.77 13.28
CA LEU A 213 3.78 20.46 12.02
C LEU A 213 3.53 21.96 12.24
N ASP A 214 2.76 22.31 13.28
CA ASP A 214 2.52 23.71 13.66
C ASP A 214 3.81 24.44 13.98
N HIS A 215 4.79 23.78 14.61
CA HIS A 215 6.07 24.40 14.92
C HIS A 215 6.81 24.81 13.64
N ILE A 216 6.84 23.95 12.64
CA ILE A 216 7.45 24.26 11.34
C ILE A 216 6.69 25.42 10.65
N ILE A 217 5.35 25.35 10.59
CA ILE A 217 4.52 26.35 9.92
C ILE A 217 4.63 27.72 10.60
N LYS A 218 4.48 27.78 11.93
CA LYS A 218 4.46 29.04 12.71
C LYS A 218 5.81 29.75 12.73
N ASN A 219 6.91 29.04 12.46
CA ASN A 219 8.25 29.61 12.34
C ASN A 219 8.67 29.84 10.88
N GLU A 220 7.73 29.75 9.91
CA GLU A 220 8.00 29.94 8.47
C GLU A 220 9.13 29.02 7.95
N ALA A 221 9.26 27.83 8.56
CA ALA A 221 10.32 26.87 8.27
C ALA A 221 9.94 25.88 7.18
N ASP A 222 8.65 25.80 6.77
CA ASP A 222 8.20 25.03 5.61
C ASP A 222 8.45 25.81 4.31
N THR A 223 9.71 26.13 4.01
CA THR A 223 10.08 27.10 2.95
C THR A 223 9.73 26.65 1.53
N THR A 224 9.41 25.38 1.34
CA THR A 224 9.09 24.76 0.04
C THR A 224 7.63 24.26 -0.03
N ASP A 225 6.82 24.62 0.97
CA ASP A 225 5.42 24.25 1.11
C ASP A 225 5.17 22.73 1.16
N VAL A 226 6.11 21.93 1.69
CA VAL A 226 5.99 20.47 1.77
C VAL A 226 4.73 20.07 2.53
N ILE A 227 4.51 20.64 3.71
CA ILE A 227 3.38 20.26 4.57
C ILE A 227 2.08 20.59 3.86
N LYS A 228 2.01 21.75 3.21
CA LYS A 228 0.82 22.16 2.45
C LYS A 228 0.58 21.24 1.26
N LYS A 229 1.60 20.98 0.43
CA LYS A 229 1.52 20.12 -0.76
C LYS A 229 1.08 18.71 -0.41
N VAL A 230 1.63 18.12 0.65
CA VAL A 230 1.23 16.77 1.11
C VAL A 230 -0.20 16.79 1.65
N THR A 231 -0.59 17.82 2.40
CA THR A 231 -1.93 17.90 3.00
C THR A 231 -3.03 18.11 1.96
N GLU A 232 -2.79 18.98 0.98
CA GLU A 232 -3.75 19.37 -0.06
C GLU A 232 -3.65 18.50 -1.33
N ASN A 233 -2.81 17.47 -1.31
CA ASN A 233 -2.61 16.60 -2.46
C ASN A 233 -3.93 15.91 -2.87
N LYS A 234 -4.08 15.69 -4.18
CA LYS A 234 -5.28 15.07 -4.77
C LYS A 234 -5.02 13.66 -5.32
N LYS A 235 -3.81 13.13 -5.15
CA LYS A 235 -3.34 11.90 -5.79
C LYS A 235 -3.35 10.68 -4.86
N MET A 236 -3.11 10.89 -3.56
CA MET A 236 -3.04 9.78 -2.62
C MET A 236 -3.25 10.18 -1.17
N ILE A 237 -3.56 9.19 -0.36
CA ILE A 237 -3.53 9.30 1.08
C ILE A 237 -2.10 9.02 1.56
N ILE A 238 -1.55 9.95 2.34
CA ILE A 238 -0.35 9.74 3.14
C ILE A 238 -0.78 9.58 4.60
N ARG A 239 -0.30 8.54 5.27
CA ARG A 239 -0.62 8.28 6.68
C ARG A 239 0.61 8.50 7.56
N ILE A 240 0.45 9.26 8.63
CA ILE A 240 1.42 9.33 9.73
C ILE A 240 0.97 8.34 10.80
N LYS A 241 1.82 7.39 11.14
CA LYS A 241 1.58 6.38 12.18
C LYS A 241 2.61 6.47 13.28
N GLU A 242 2.19 6.23 14.52
CA GLU A 242 3.11 6.22 15.65
C GLU A 242 4.13 5.09 15.51
N ASN A 243 5.40 5.39 15.79
CA ASN A 243 6.44 4.37 15.88
C ASN A 243 6.22 3.47 17.09
N ASN A 244 5.72 2.26 16.84
CA ASN A 244 5.55 1.21 17.83
C ASN A 244 5.74 -0.16 17.16
N LYS A 245 5.82 -1.24 17.95
CA LYS A 245 6.01 -2.62 17.45
C LYS A 245 4.97 -3.08 16.42
N LYS A 246 3.76 -2.51 16.45
CA LYS A 246 2.69 -2.88 15.52
C LYS A 246 2.86 -2.18 14.17
N ASN A 247 3.24 -0.91 14.18
CA ASN A 247 3.30 -0.06 13.00
C ASN A 247 4.68 -0.07 12.32
N ASN A 248 5.74 -0.43 13.06
CA ASN A 248 7.10 -0.45 12.58
C ASN A 248 7.71 -1.86 12.67
N PHE A 249 7.84 -2.55 11.53
CA PHE A 249 8.51 -3.85 11.47
C PHE A 249 10.02 -3.77 11.79
N LEU A 250 10.60 -2.56 11.77
CA LEU A 250 11.99 -2.26 12.11
C LEU A 250 12.12 -1.63 13.51
N PHE A 251 11.11 -1.77 14.38
CA PHE A 251 11.07 -1.10 15.69
C PHE A 251 12.32 -1.34 16.56
N GLU A 252 12.97 -2.49 16.42
CA GLU A 252 14.17 -2.83 17.19
C GLU A 252 15.48 -2.29 16.59
N ILE A 253 15.42 -1.70 15.39
CA ILE A 253 16.60 -1.13 14.73
C ILE A 253 16.72 0.34 15.11
N HIS A 254 17.73 0.66 15.92
CA HIS A 254 17.98 1.97 16.55
C HIS A 254 18.16 3.18 15.60
N ASN A 255 18.08 3.00 14.28
CA ASN A 255 18.19 4.06 13.28
C ASN A 255 16.94 4.18 12.37
N ARG A 256 15.82 3.55 12.73
CA ARG A 256 14.56 3.55 11.96
C ARG A 256 13.38 4.04 12.81
N ASP A 257 13.61 5.07 13.63
CA ASP A 257 12.61 5.62 14.55
C ASP A 257 11.54 6.44 13.84
N THR A 258 11.93 7.15 12.78
CA THR A 258 11.06 7.94 11.92
C THR A 258 11.50 7.68 10.48
N TYR A 259 10.58 7.32 9.59
CA TYR A 259 10.85 7.08 8.17
C TYR A 259 9.58 7.09 7.31
N PHE A 260 9.70 7.43 6.04
CA PHE A 260 8.69 7.24 5.01
C PHE A 260 8.89 5.93 4.25
N ASN A 261 7.80 5.17 4.08
CA ASN A 261 7.75 4.00 3.22
C ASN A 261 6.90 4.31 1.98
N PRO A 262 7.52 4.42 0.78
CA PRO A 262 6.80 4.77 -0.45
C PRO A 262 5.78 3.71 -0.87
N LEU A 263 6.04 2.43 -0.62
CA LEU A 263 5.13 1.35 -1.02
C LEU A 263 3.82 1.36 -0.23
N SER A 264 3.91 1.61 1.08
CA SER A 264 2.72 1.68 1.94
C SER A 264 2.17 3.11 2.12
N LYS A 265 2.89 4.13 1.65
CA LYS A 265 2.54 5.55 1.77
C LYS A 265 2.38 5.97 3.24
N ILE A 266 3.18 5.36 4.11
CA ILE A 266 3.16 5.56 5.56
C ILE A 266 4.45 6.27 5.97
N VAL A 267 4.30 7.36 6.71
CA VAL A 267 5.33 7.94 7.56
C VAL A 267 5.20 7.32 8.95
N VAL A 268 6.18 6.53 9.35
CA VAL A 268 6.33 6.13 10.76
C VAL A 268 6.99 7.29 11.48
N PHE A 269 6.41 7.75 12.60
CA PHE A 269 6.88 8.91 13.32
C PHE A 269 7.07 8.64 14.81
N SER A 270 8.26 9.00 15.31
CA SER A 270 8.59 9.01 16.73
C SER A 270 8.57 10.44 17.29
N PRO A 271 7.49 10.88 17.97
CA PRO A 271 7.35 12.26 18.45
C PRO A 271 8.35 12.68 19.53
N TYR A 272 9.13 11.75 20.09
CA TYR A 272 10.07 12.02 21.17
C TYR A 272 11.52 11.64 20.82
N ARG A 273 11.80 11.33 19.55
CA ARG A 273 13.14 10.91 19.10
C ARG A 273 13.74 11.97 18.18
N ALA A 274 14.67 12.76 18.72
CA ALA A 274 15.42 13.76 17.97
C ALA A 274 16.67 13.13 17.35
N ASN A 275 17.33 13.85 16.44
CA ASN A 275 18.54 13.38 15.76
C ASN A 275 19.74 14.28 16.12
N LYS A 276 20.84 13.67 16.52
CA LYS A 276 22.14 14.32 16.75
C LYS A 276 23.10 13.95 15.63
N PHE A 277 23.70 14.94 15.00
CA PHE A 277 24.55 14.75 13.82
C PHE A 277 25.85 15.55 13.93
N THR A 278 26.85 15.15 13.14
CA THR A 278 28.14 15.82 13.05
C THR A 278 28.41 16.25 11.62
N VAL A 279 28.74 17.52 11.43
CA VAL A 279 29.17 18.06 10.13
C VAL A 279 30.70 18.17 10.10
N ASN A 280 31.28 17.98 8.92
CA ASN A 280 32.73 18.05 8.66
C ASN A 280 33.57 17.19 9.65
N PRO A 281 33.36 15.86 9.67
CA PRO A 281 34.08 14.98 10.59
C PRO A 281 35.61 15.15 10.41
N GLY A 282 36.31 15.43 11.51
CA GLY A 282 37.73 15.76 11.51
C GLY A 282 38.06 16.89 12.49
N LEU A 283 39.18 17.58 12.24
CA LEU A 283 39.71 18.65 13.11
C LEU A 283 38.76 19.84 13.28
N PHE A 284 37.80 20.02 12.35
CA PHE A 284 36.82 21.12 12.33
C PHE A 284 35.38 20.63 12.48
N SER A 285 35.20 19.49 13.15
CA SER A 285 33.87 18.92 13.36
C SER A 285 32.99 19.81 14.24
N SER A 286 31.71 19.89 13.88
CA SER A 286 30.69 20.58 14.67
C SER A 286 29.49 19.65 14.83
N THR A 287 28.89 19.64 16.02
CA THR A 287 27.72 18.81 16.32
C THR A 287 26.47 19.66 16.35
N GLY A 288 25.42 19.18 15.68
CA GLY A 288 24.10 19.78 15.63
C GLY A 288 23.02 18.80 16.08
N ASN A 289 21.83 19.34 16.34
CA ASN A 289 20.65 18.60 16.75
C ASN A 289 19.45 19.05 15.89
N SER A 290 18.64 18.09 15.46
CA SER A 290 17.34 18.31 14.81
C SER A 290 16.24 17.75 15.70
N SER A 291 15.17 18.53 15.87
CA SER A 291 13.99 18.14 16.63
C SER A 291 13.18 17.05 15.90
N PRO A 292 12.29 16.30 16.59
CA PRO A 292 11.37 15.38 15.92
C PRO A 292 10.53 16.06 14.82
N ALA A 293 10.18 17.34 14.99
CA ALA A 293 9.46 18.12 13.98
C ALA A 293 10.25 18.33 12.68
N GLU A 294 11.55 18.60 12.76
CA GLU A 294 12.42 18.70 11.58
C GLU A 294 12.56 17.35 10.87
N ILE A 295 12.61 16.25 11.63
CA ILE A 295 12.69 14.89 11.07
C ILE A 295 11.35 14.51 10.41
N LEU A 296 10.21 14.88 11.00
CA LEU A 296 8.91 14.68 10.35
C LEU A 296 8.79 15.45 9.04
N LEU A 297 9.29 16.70 8.98
CA LEU A 297 9.32 17.49 7.74
C LEU A 297 10.16 16.79 6.66
N HIS A 298 11.30 16.22 7.05
CA HIS A 298 12.16 15.43 6.16
C HIS A 298 11.39 14.24 5.56
N GLU A 299 10.69 13.44 6.36
CA GLU A 299 9.89 12.33 5.83
C GLU A 299 8.71 12.78 4.97
N LEU A 300 8.09 13.91 5.30
CA LEU A 300 7.03 14.49 4.46
C LEU A 300 7.57 15.01 3.12
N ALA A 301 8.83 15.41 3.04
CA ALA A 301 9.46 15.78 1.78
C ALA A 301 9.66 14.56 0.87
N HIS A 302 10.05 13.41 1.44
CA HIS A 302 10.04 12.15 0.70
C HIS A 302 8.64 11.80 0.20
N ALA A 303 7.62 11.97 1.04
CA ALA A 303 6.23 11.74 0.66
C ALA A 303 5.77 12.70 -0.45
N GLN A 304 6.15 13.98 -0.39
CA GLN A 304 5.86 14.97 -1.44
C GLN A 304 6.51 14.59 -2.77
N SER A 305 7.80 14.23 -2.76
CA SER A 305 8.51 13.74 -3.96
C SER A 305 7.78 12.55 -4.58
N TYR A 306 7.39 11.58 -3.77
CA TYR A 306 6.63 10.42 -4.23
C TYR A 306 5.23 10.78 -4.75
N ILE A 307 4.54 11.76 -4.16
CA ILE A 307 3.25 12.27 -4.68
C ILE A 307 3.43 12.89 -6.06
N GLU A 308 4.51 13.65 -6.26
CA GLU A 308 4.76 14.37 -7.51
C GLU A 308 5.05 13.40 -8.66
N ASP A 309 6.03 12.51 -8.47
CA ASP A 309 6.44 11.51 -9.44
C ASP A 309 6.98 10.24 -8.75
N PRO A 310 6.15 9.18 -8.60
CA PRO A 310 6.59 7.91 -8.02
C PRO A 310 7.73 7.22 -8.77
N GLU A 311 7.81 7.34 -10.10
CA GLU A 311 8.85 6.67 -10.89
C GLU A 311 10.20 7.35 -10.69
N GLU A 312 10.22 8.69 -10.78
CA GLU A 312 11.44 9.46 -10.56
C GLU A 312 11.91 9.33 -9.11
N HIS A 313 11.02 9.39 -8.12
CA HIS A 313 11.35 9.13 -6.72
C HIS A 313 12.06 7.79 -6.54
N LEU A 314 11.54 6.70 -7.14
CA LEU A 314 12.15 5.38 -7.05
C LEU A 314 13.47 5.26 -7.83
N LYS A 315 13.65 6.05 -8.89
CA LYS A 315 14.90 6.15 -9.65
C LYS A 315 15.97 6.88 -8.85
N ASP A 316 15.64 8.01 -8.23
CA ASP A 316 16.57 8.81 -7.43
C ASP A 316 17.05 8.06 -6.20
N LYS A 317 16.18 7.27 -5.55
CA LYS A 317 16.57 6.38 -4.44
C LYS A 317 17.55 5.27 -4.83
N LYS A 318 17.70 4.97 -6.12
CA LYS A 318 18.70 4.01 -6.62
C LYS A 318 20.02 4.68 -6.99
N HIS A 319 20.05 6.02 -7.09
CA HIS A 319 21.24 6.76 -7.47
C HIS A 319 22.06 7.17 -6.25
N LEU A 320 23.04 6.33 -5.86
CA LEU A 320 23.87 6.56 -4.68
C LEU A 320 24.75 7.82 -4.81
N ILE A 321 24.65 8.73 -3.85
CA ILE A 321 25.46 9.96 -3.77
C ILE A 321 26.34 9.92 -2.53
N LYS A 322 27.67 10.09 -2.70
CA LYS A 322 28.62 10.09 -1.56
C LYS A 322 28.27 11.17 -0.53
N GLY A 323 28.21 10.77 0.75
CA GLY A 323 27.86 11.66 1.87
C GLY A 323 26.35 11.74 2.14
N PHE A 324 25.56 11.28 1.18
CA PHE A 324 24.14 11.03 1.29
C PHE A 324 23.92 9.53 1.13
N THR A 325 22.68 9.06 1.24
CA THR A 325 22.36 7.68 0.87
C THR A 325 22.12 7.57 -0.63
N ASP A 326 21.37 8.51 -1.19
CA ASP A 326 20.99 8.57 -2.59
C ASP A 326 20.68 10.02 -3.02
N GLN A 327 20.25 10.22 -4.28
CA GLN A 327 19.93 11.55 -4.82
C GLN A 327 18.69 12.16 -4.15
N GLU A 328 17.71 11.32 -3.83
CA GLU A 328 16.45 11.71 -3.19
C GLU A 328 16.69 12.28 -1.79
N GLU A 329 17.50 11.59 -0.98
CA GLU A 329 17.97 12.06 0.33
C GLU A 329 18.74 13.37 0.27
N LYS A 330 19.58 13.53 -0.76
CA LYS A 330 20.34 14.76 -0.97
C LYS A 330 19.41 15.93 -1.22
N ASP A 331 18.41 15.77 -2.08
CA ASP A 331 17.50 16.84 -2.45
C ASP A 331 16.61 17.23 -1.25
N VAL A 332 16.11 16.24 -0.50
CA VAL A 332 15.40 16.52 0.76
C VAL A 332 16.26 17.29 1.77
N ILE A 333 17.51 16.86 2.00
CA ILE A 333 18.39 17.56 2.94
C ILE A 333 18.65 18.99 2.46
N LEU A 334 19.11 19.16 1.22
CA LEU A 334 19.59 20.44 0.72
C LEU A 334 18.47 21.45 0.48
N ASP A 335 17.33 21.00 -0.06
CA ASP A 335 16.28 21.89 -0.53
C ASP A 335 15.15 22.07 0.49
N VAL A 336 14.99 21.16 1.46
CA VAL A 336 13.95 21.24 2.48
C VAL A 336 14.54 21.42 3.88
N GLU A 337 15.39 20.49 4.32
CA GLU A 337 15.87 20.50 5.72
C GLU A 337 16.79 21.68 6.02
N GLN A 338 17.77 21.98 5.17
CA GLN A 338 18.70 23.08 5.43
C GLN A 338 18.00 24.45 5.48
N PRO A 339 17.10 24.80 4.55
CA PRO A 339 16.31 26.02 4.66
C PRO A 339 15.45 26.07 5.93
N ALA A 340 14.78 24.98 6.28
CA ALA A 340 13.98 24.89 7.51
C ALA A 340 14.83 25.10 8.76
N ALA A 341 15.98 24.44 8.85
CA ALA A 341 16.92 24.58 9.96
C ALA A 341 17.44 26.02 10.11
N LYS A 342 17.68 26.74 8.99
CA LYS A 342 18.05 28.16 9.02
C LYS A 342 16.94 29.01 9.60
N GLN A 343 15.69 28.78 9.18
CA GLN A 343 14.52 29.50 9.71
C GLN A 343 14.29 29.24 11.21
N LEU A 344 14.58 28.02 11.66
CA LEU A 344 14.54 27.65 13.08
C LEU A 344 15.77 28.13 13.89
N GLY A 345 16.68 28.88 13.27
CA GLY A 345 17.86 29.46 13.92
C GLY A 345 18.92 28.44 14.35
N ARG A 346 19.00 27.29 13.66
CA ARG A 346 20.02 26.26 13.95
C ARG A 346 21.42 26.79 13.61
N LYS A 347 22.34 26.69 14.57
CA LYS A 347 23.75 27.11 14.39
C LYS A 347 24.58 26.12 13.58
N VAL A 348 24.22 24.84 13.64
CA VAL A 348 24.86 23.75 12.90
C VAL A 348 23.77 23.07 12.09
N ILE A 349 23.98 22.98 10.77
CA ILE A 349 22.97 22.53 9.82
C ILE A 349 23.48 21.26 9.15
N ARG A 350 22.66 20.22 9.13
CA ARG A 350 23.02 18.91 8.59
C ARG A 350 23.35 18.99 7.09
N ASN A 351 24.41 18.31 6.67
CA ASN A 351 24.85 18.26 5.27
C ASN A 351 25.13 16.82 4.79
N SER A 352 24.62 15.83 5.52
CA SER A 352 24.76 14.40 5.25
C SER A 352 23.63 13.64 5.94
N HIS A 353 23.38 12.40 5.52
CA HIS A 353 22.35 11.56 6.12
C HIS A 353 22.76 10.95 7.50
N THR A 354 23.99 11.19 7.98
CA THR A 354 24.51 10.56 9.20
C THR A 354 23.96 11.20 10.48
N GLY A 355 23.61 10.37 11.48
CA GLY A 355 23.19 10.83 12.79
C GLY A 355 22.89 9.69 13.76
N SER A 356 22.48 10.05 14.98
CA SER A 356 22.05 9.13 16.02
C SER A 356 20.84 9.70 16.75
N PHE A 357 19.85 8.85 16.98
CA PHE A 357 18.62 9.27 17.67
C PHE A 357 18.80 9.33 19.20
N TYR A 358 18.17 10.31 19.83
CA TYR A 358 18.13 10.48 21.29
C TYR A 358 16.74 10.95 21.76
N ASP A 359 16.44 10.69 23.04
CA ASP A 359 15.13 11.01 23.61
C ASP A 359 15.00 12.49 23.93
N THR A 360 13.81 13.04 23.72
CA THR A 360 13.45 14.42 24.05
C THR A 360 12.14 14.50 24.82
N ILE A 361 11.87 15.66 25.38
CA ILE A 361 10.65 15.90 26.19
C ILE A 361 9.43 16.30 25.35
N SER A 362 9.60 16.64 24.07
CA SER A 362 8.51 17.11 23.20
C SER A 362 8.88 17.02 21.71
N PRO A 363 7.90 16.96 20.80
CA PRO A 363 8.12 16.94 19.34
C PRO A 363 8.94 18.09 18.75
N ILE A 364 9.08 19.20 19.48
CA ILE A 364 9.77 20.41 19.00
C ILE A 364 11.12 20.63 19.71
N SER A 365 11.49 19.74 20.65
CA SER A 365 12.68 19.91 21.46
C SER A 365 13.93 19.40 20.73
N ILE A 366 15.03 20.13 20.89
CA ILE A 366 16.39 19.68 20.55
C ILE A 366 17.22 19.35 21.79
N VAL A 367 16.62 19.40 22.98
CA VAL A 367 17.28 19.10 24.25
C VAL A 367 17.03 17.65 24.63
N GLU A 368 18.12 16.94 24.93
CA GLU A 368 18.09 15.56 25.39
C GLU A 368 17.37 15.47 26.74
N LYS A 369 16.43 14.52 26.85
CA LYS A 369 15.70 14.24 28.08
C LYS A 369 16.68 13.71 29.11
N SER A 370 16.83 14.41 30.23
CA SER A 370 17.62 13.93 31.37
C SER A 370 17.06 12.58 31.86
N LYS A 371 17.95 11.63 32.11
CA LYS A 371 17.61 10.30 32.63
C LYS A 371 16.99 10.35 34.02
#